data_AF-A0A820FLZ7-F1
#
_entry.id   AF-A0A820FLZ7-F1
#
_cell.length_a   1.000
_cell.length_b   1.000
_cell.length_c   1.000
_cell.angle_alpha   90.00
_cell.angle_beta   90.00
_cell.angle_gamma   90.00
#
_symmetry.space_group_name_H-M   'P 1'
#
loop_
_entity.id
_entity.type
_entity.pdbx_description
1 polymer ?
#
loop_
_entity_poly.entity_id
_entity_poly.type
_entity_poly.pdbx_seq_one_letter_code
_entity_poly.pdbx_strand_id
1 'polypeptide(L)'
;DKDIRQAYKKLAKQWHPDKNSQPNANDQFTKINNAYEILSDSQKRRNYDQYGTTSEDNRQGFNPNHFHDPFDAFREHFFHQTSSKARKVIHTHEFLNDILPNSFQKPYLLFGSTNFCFHCRRPLEIFRAMEQQLNDVGIGTAEFNIHEERLSNELGIL
;
A
#
# COMPACT_ATOMS: atom_id res chain seq x y z
N ASP A 1 -13.54 16.60 -7.80
CA ASP A 1 -12.48 15.73 -7.23
C ASP A 1 -11.53 16.45 -6.28
N LYS A 2 -10.92 17.58 -6.70
CA LYS A 2 -10.00 18.35 -5.84
C LYS A 2 -10.62 18.77 -4.50
N ASP A 3 -11.87 19.24 -4.51
CA ASP A 3 -12.56 19.68 -3.29
C ASP A 3 -12.91 18.52 -2.34
N ILE A 4 -13.32 17.38 -2.90
CA ILE A 4 -13.60 16.15 -2.14
C ILE A 4 -12.33 15.65 -1.46
N ARG A 5 -11.21 15.63 -2.19
CA ARG A 5 -9.90 15.27 -1.66
C ARG A 5 -9.42 16.24 -0.57
N GLN A 6 -9.67 17.54 -0.73
CA GLN A 6 -9.30 18.55 0.25
C GLN A 6 -10.13 18.44 1.53
N ALA A 7 -11.45 18.26 1.39
CA ALA A 7 -12.37 18.06 2.52
C ALA A 7 -12.00 16.78 3.30
N TYR A 8 -11.75 15.69 2.59
CA TYR A 8 -11.30 14.45 3.19
C TYR A 8 -9.98 14.63 3.95
N LYS A 9 -8.95 15.26 3.35
CA LYS A 9 -7.64 15.47 4.01
C LYS A 9 -7.78 16.26 5.31
N LYS A 10 -8.67 17.26 5.34
CA LYS A 10 -8.96 18.06 6.54
C LYS A 10 -9.58 17.19 7.63
N LEU A 11 -10.59 16.39 7.28
CA LEU A 11 -11.32 15.54 8.21
C LEU A 11 -10.47 14.36 8.71
N ALA A 12 -9.73 13.70 7.83
CA ALA A 12 -8.81 12.62 8.17
C ALA A 12 -7.74 13.08 9.16
N LYS A 13 -7.19 14.30 9.00
CA LYS A 13 -6.24 14.89 9.97
C LYS A 13 -6.89 15.19 11.33
N GLN A 14 -8.16 15.59 11.33
CA GLN A 14 -8.90 15.95 12.54
C GLN A 14 -9.35 14.72 13.35
N TRP A 15 -9.69 13.63 12.65
CA TRP A 15 -10.25 12.41 13.25
C TRP A 15 -9.26 11.24 13.32
N HIS A 16 -7.99 11.46 12.99
CA HIS A 16 -6.96 10.43 13.11
C HIS A 16 -6.83 9.97 14.58
N PRO A 17 -6.90 8.66 14.88
CA PRO A 17 -6.90 8.13 16.26
C PRO A 17 -5.62 8.46 17.01
N ASP A 18 -4.45 8.48 16.34
CA ASP A 18 -3.18 8.89 16.98
C ASP A 18 -3.18 10.34 17.48
N LYS A 19 -4.00 11.22 16.88
CA LYS A 19 -4.02 12.65 17.19
C LYS A 19 -5.30 13.09 17.91
N ASN A 20 -6.32 12.26 17.89
CA ASN A 20 -7.63 12.53 18.45
C ASN A 20 -8.00 11.40 19.41
N SER A 21 -7.90 11.69 20.71
CA SER A 21 -8.21 10.77 21.80
C SER A 21 -9.72 10.69 22.11
N GLN A 22 -10.58 11.27 21.27
CA GLN A 22 -12.03 11.11 21.47
C GLN A 22 -12.44 9.64 21.25
N PRO A 23 -13.34 9.10 22.08
CA PRO A 23 -13.73 7.69 22.02
C PRO A 23 -14.40 7.30 20.69
N ASN A 24 -14.95 8.27 19.97
CA ASN A 24 -15.59 8.08 18.66
C ASN A 24 -14.67 8.41 17.48
N ALA A 25 -13.38 8.72 17.70
CA ALA A 25 -12.49 9.14 16.62
C ALA A 25 -12.31 8.07 15.55
N ASN A 26 -12.18 6.81 15.96
CA ASN A 26 -12.08 5.66 15.06
C ASN A 26 -13.33 5.47 14.19
N ASP A 27 -14.52 5.57 14.80
CA ASP A 27 -15.79 5.42 14.10
C ASP A 27 -16.00 6.55 13.10
N GLN A 28 -15.64 7.77 13.47
CA GLN A 28 -15.72 8.93 12.58
C GLN A 28 -14.73 8.79 11.42
N PHE A 29 -13.49 8.37 11.70
CA PHE A 29 -12.48 8.14 10.67
C PHE A 29 -12.93 7.09 9.66
N THR A 30 -13.48 5.97 10.13
CA THR A 30 -14.06 4.91 9.29
C THR A 30 -15.17 5.46 8.38
N LYS A 31 -16.10 6.25 8.92
CA LYS A 31 -17.17 6.87 8.13
C LYS A 31 -16.64 7.84 7.07
N ILE A 32 -15.63 8.64 7.42
CA ILE A 32 -14.97 9.58 6.50
C ILE A 32 -14.30 8.83 5.35
N ASN A 33 -13.66 7.70 5.63
CA ASN A 33 -13.04 6.84 4.63
C ASN A 33 -14.05 6.22 3.67
N ASN A 34 -15.11 5.61 4.19
CA ASN A 34 -16.14 4.99 3.36
C ASN A 34 -16.81 6.02 2.45
N ALA A 35 -17.12 7.21 2.97
CA ALA A 35 -17.67 8.30 2.18
C ALA A 35 -16.70 8.73 1.07
N TYR A 36 -15.39 8.78 1.36
CA TYR A 36 -14.39 9.14 0.38
C TYR A 36 -14.21 8.08 -0.71
N GLU A 37 -14.27 6.80 -0.37
CA GLU A 37 -14.18 5.70 -1.36
C GLU A 37 -15.28 5.80 -2.42
N ILE A 38 -16.51 6.11 -1.99
CA ILE A 38 -17.65 6.28 -2.89
C ILE A 38 -17.53 7.59 -3.69
N LEU A 39 -17.21 8.70 -3.02
CA LEU A 39 -17.23 10.04 -3.63
C LEU A 39 -15.99 10.33 -4.49
N SER A 40 -14.88 9.61 -4.30
CA SER A 40 -13.65 9.78 -5.07
C SER A 40 -13.69 9.08 -6.42
N ASP A 41 -14.52 8.03 -6.58
CA ASP A 41 -14.74 7.34 -7.85
C ASP A 41 -15.98 7.88 -8.55
N SER A 42 -15.80 8.35 -9.79
CA SER A 42 -16.89 8.98 -10.55
C SER A 42 -18.06 8.05 -10.86
N GLN A 43 -17.81 6.74 -11.01
CA GLN A 43 -18.82 5.74 -11.29
C GLN A 43 -19.57 5.37 -9.99
N LYS A 44 -18.84 5.11 -8.89
CA LYS A 44 -19.45 4.84 -7.58
C LYS A 44 -20.28 6.03 -7.10
N ARG A 45 -19.76 7.26 -7.24
CA ARG A 45 -20.50 8.49 -6.92
C ARG A 45 -21.77 8.62 -7.73
N ARG A 46 -21.70 8.39 -9.04
CA ARG A 46 -22.90 8.46 -9.91
C ARG A 46 -23.94 7.42 -9.49
N ASN A 47 -23.51 6.21 -9.17
CA ASN A 47 -24.41 5.16 -8.69
C ASN A 47 -25.06 5.55 -7.36
N TYR A 48 -24.28 6.09 -6.42
CA TYR A 48 -24.79 6.60 -5.14
C TYR A 48 -25.79 7.74 -5.34
N ASP A 49 -25.49 8.70 -6.22
CA ASP A 49 -26.38 9.82 -6.54
C ASP A 49 -27.70 9.36 -7.21
N GLN A 50 -27.67 8.24 -7.94
CA GLN A 50 -28.84 7.71 -8.67
C GLN A 50 -29.71 6.76 -7.84
N TYR A 51 -29.10 5.93 -7.00
CA TYR A 51 -29.78 4.83 -6.31
C TYR A 51 -29.71 4.92 -4.78
N GLY A 52 -29.00 5.91 -4.24
CA GLY A 52 -28.67 5.99 -2.82
C GLY A 52 -27.76 4.84 -2.38
N THR A 53 -27.75 4.56 -1.08
CA THR A 53 -27.04 3.40 -0.54
C THR A 53 -27.80 2.12 -0.90
N THR A 54 -27.47 1.51 -2.05
CA THR A 54 -28.06 0.23 -2.45
C THR A 54 -27.62 -0.87 -1.48
N SER A 55 -28.50 -1.80 -1.15
CA SER A 55 -28.25 -2.91 -0.21
C SER A 55 -27.08 -3.84 -0.62
N GLU A 56 -26.52 -3.65 -1.81
CA GLU A 56 -25.29 -4.30 -2.28
C GLU A 56 -24.01 -3.68 -1.70
N ASP A 57 -24.03 -2.41 -1.25
CA ASP A 57 -22.92 -1.80 -0.48
C ASP A 57 -22.72 -2.50 0.87
N ASN A 58 -23.79 -3.10 1.42
CA ASN A 58 -23.70 -3.90 2.64
C ASN A 58 -23.17 -5.33 2.38
N ARG A 59 -23.01 -5.74 1.12
CA ARG A 59 -22.40 -7.02 0.71
C ARG A 59 -21.01 -6.87 0.10
N GLN A 60 -20.61 -5.66 -0.29
CA GLN A 60 -19.24 -5.35 -0.74
C GLN A 60 -18.34 -4.81 0.39
N GLY A 61 -18.82 -4.78 1.63
CA GLY A 61 -18.06 -4.35 2.81
C GLY A 61 -17.61 -5.47 3.76
N PHE A 62 -17.69 -6.74 3.38
CA PHE A 62 -17.12 -7.83 4.19
C PHE A 62 -16.58 -8.95 3.31
N ASN A 63 -15.41 -8.71 2.72
CA ASN A 63 -14.54 -9.79 2.26
C ASN A 63 -13.56 -10.10 3.40
N PRO A 64 -13.69 -11.24 4.11
CA PRO A 64 -12.81 -11.59 5.24
C PRO A 64 -11.32 -11.67 4.85
N ASN A 65 -11.04 -11.73 3.55
CA ASN A 65 -9.70 -11.83 2.97
C ASN A 65 -9.11 -10.48 2.53
N HIS A 66 -9.75 -9.34 2.83
CA HIS A 66 -9.19 -7.99 2.63
C HIS A 66 -9.39 -7.17 3.91
N PHE A 67 -8.64 -7.52 4.96
CA PHE A 67 -8.39 -6.57 6.07
C PHE A 67 -7.49 -5.44 5.53
N HIS A 68 -8.07 -4.50 4.79
CA HIS A 68 -7.43 -3.21 4.56
C HIS A 68 -7.82 -2.34 5.74
N ASP A 69 -6.87 -2.15 6.66
CA ASP A 69 -7.05 -1.18 7.73
C ASP A 69 -7.42 0.18 7.08
N PRO A 70 -8.51 0.86 7.49
CA PRO A 70 -8.87 2.18 6.99
C PRO A 70 -7.69 3.18 7.04
N PHE A 71 -6.75 2.98 7.96
CA PHE A 71 -5.51 3.74 8.08
C PHE A 71 -4.50 3.40 6.99
N ASP A 72 -4.42 2.16 6.54
CA ASP A 72 -3.54 1.77 5.43
C ASP A 72 -4.06 2.30 4.09
N ALA A 73 -5.38 2.29 3.87
CA ALA A 73 -5.99 2.95 2.71
C ALA A 73 -5.67 4.46 2.66
N PHE A 74 -5.73 5.15 3.80
CA PHE A 74 -5.33 6.56 3.91
C PHE A 74 -3.85 6.74 3.60
N ARG A 75 -3.00 5.83 4.12
CA ARG A 75 -1.55 5.91 3.93
C ARG A 75 -1.16 5.78 2.47
N GLU A 76 -1.72 4.80 1.79
CA GLU A 76 -1.57 4.62 0.35
C GLU A 76 -2.09 5.86 -0.39
N HIS A 77 -3.33 6.29 -0.18
CA HIS A 77 -3.93 7.35 -1.00
C HIS A 77 -3.30 8.75 -0.83
N PHE A 78 -2.74 9.07 0.34
CA PHE A 78 -2.30 10.43 0.68
C PHE A 78 -0.79 10.59 0.86
N PHE A 79 -0.05 9.56 1.23
CA PHE A 79 1.42 9.65 1.35
C PHE A 79 2.15 9.15 0.09
N HIS A 80 1.46 8.70 -0.96
CA HIS A 80 2.04 8.51 -2.30
C HIS A 80 2.28 9.84 -3.04
N GLN A 81 3.06 10.72 -2.44
CA GLN A 81 3.78 11.78 -3.15
C GLN A 81 5.29 11.59 -2.97
N THR A 82 5.81 10.48 -3.49
CA THR A 82 7.08 10.49 -4.22
C THR A 82 6.88 9.71 -5.51
N SER A 83 6.88 10.42 -6.63
CA SER A 83 6.79 9.84 -7.97
C SER A 83 7.97 8.91 -8.24
N SER A 84 7.71 7.62 -8.24
CA SER A 84 8.32 6.61 -9.11
C SER A 84 7.42 5.40 -9.02
N LYS A 85 6.94 4.89 -10.18
CA LYS A 85 6.40 3.53 -10.42
C LYS A 85 6.22 2.70 -9.14
N ALA A 86 4.98 2.36 -8.78
CA ALA A 86 4.62 1.49 -7.67
C ALA A 86 5.75 0.50 -7.32
N ARG A 87 6.50 0.84 -6.27
CA ARG A 87 7.70 0.11 -5.85
C ARG A 87 7.24 -1.23 -5.31
N LYS A 88 7.59 -2.31 -6.02
CA LYS A 88 7.04 -3.64 -5.75
C LYS A 88 7.90 -4.31 -4.68
N VAL A 89 7.43 -4.22 -3.43
CA VAL A 89 7.78 -5.27 -2.46
C VAL A 89 7.23 -6.57 -3.04
N ILE A 90 8.10 -7.54 -3.26
CA ILE A 90 7.75 -8.83 -3.86
C ILE A 90 7.35 -9.81 -2.78
N HIS A 91 6.46 -10.74 -3.14
CA HIS A 91 6.14 -11.90 -2.34
C HIS A 91 6.68 -13.17 -3.03
N THR A 92 6.48 -14.31 -2.38
CA THR A 92 6.91 -15.63 -2.87
C THR A 92 6.45 -15.88 -4.30
N HIS A 93 5.22 -15.47 -4.64
CA HIS A 93 4.67 -15.71 -5.98
C HIS A 93 5.43 -14.94 -7.06
N GLU A 94 5.73 -13.67 -6.86
CA GLU A 94 6.56 -12.88 -7.78
C GLU A 94 7.99 -13.41 -7.83
N PHE A 95 8.55 -13.81 -6.70
CA PHE A 95 9.90 -14.38 -6.68
C PHE A 95 9.97 -15.63 -7.56
N LEU A 96 9.05 -16.58 -7.37
CA LEU A 96 9.08 -17.86 -8.08
C LEU A 96 8.72 -17.75 -9.57
N ASN A 97 7.80 -16.86 -9.93
CA ASN A 97 7.31 -16.77 -11.31
C ASN A 97 8.02 -15.71 -12.14
N ASP A 98 8.51 -14.63 -11.53
CA ASP A 98 9.11 -13.51 -12.25
C ASP A 98 10.62 -13.44 -12.03
N ILE A 99 11.12 -13.55 -10.79
CA ILE A 99 12.54 -13.32 -10.50
C ILE A 99 13.38 -14.56 -10.74
N LEU A 100 13.02 -15.69 -10.12
CA LEU A 100 13.80 -16.91 -10.15
C LEU A 100 14.04 -17.41 -11.60
N PRO A 101 13.03 -17.47 -12.48
CA PRO A 101 13.25 -17.91 -13.86
C PRO A 101 14.12 -16.92 -14.66
N ASN A 102 14.00 -15.62 -14.40
CA ASN A 102 14.81 -14.60 -15.07
C ASN A 102 16.22 -14.49 -14.48
N SER A 103 16.44 -14.96 -13.26
CA SER A 103 17.73 -14.89 -12.56
C SER A 103 18.85 -15.65 -13.29
N PHE A 104 18.49 -16.64 -14.12
CA PHE A 104 19.43 -17.38 -14.97
C PHE A 104 20.02 -16.56 -16.12
N GLN A 105 19.40 -15.44 -16.48
CA GLN A 105 19.83 -14.57 -17.59
C GLN A 105 20.22 -13.17 -17.10
N LYS A 106 19.63 -12.72 -15.99
CA LYS A 106 19.80 -11.38 -15.44
C LYS A 106 20.09 -11.48 -13.95
N PRO A 107 21.20 -10.92 -13.43
CA PRO A 107 21.45 -10.90 -11.98
C PRO A 107 20.43 -10.02 -11.25
N TYR A 108 20.04 -10.42 -10.04
CA TYR A 108 19.15 -9.65 -9.17
C TYR A 108 19.81 -9.34 -7.83
N LEU A 109 19.59 -8.13 -7.33
CA LEU A 109 19.91 -7.70 -5.98
C LEU A 109 18.60 -7.55 -5.19
N LEU A 110 18.46 -8.34 -4.13
CA LEU A 110 17.26 -8.35 -3.29
C LEU A 110 17.54 -7.66 -1.96
N PHE A 111 16.65 -6.76 -1.55
CA PHE A 111 16.74 -6.07 -0.26
C PHE A 111 15.66 -6.59 0.70
N GLY A 112 16.09 -7.36 1.70
CA GLY A 112 15.22 -7.83 2.78
C GLY A 112 15.06 -6.78 3.86
N SER A 113 13.82 -6.50 4.27
CA SER A 113 13.55 -5.61 5.40
C SER A 113 12.36 -6.07 6.23
N THR A 114 12.11 -5.40 7.35
CA THR A 114 10.87 -5.57 8.12
C THR A 114 10.10 -4.25 8.13
N ASN A 115 8.78 -4.33 8.30
CA ASN A 115 7.88 -3.15 8.30
C ASN A 115 8.30 -2.07 9.33
N PHE A 116 8.99 -2.46 10.41
CA PHE A 116 9.45 -1.57 11.48
C PHE A 116 10.98 -1.59 11.68
N CYS A 117 11.75 -1.78 10.61
CA CYS A 117 13.21 -1.71 10.69
C CYS A 117 13.74 -0.26 10.57
N PHE A 118 13.93 0.42 11.71
CA PHE A 118 14.51 1.77 11.72
C PHE A 118 15.94 1.81 11.13
N HIS A 119 16.72 0.75 11.37
CA HIS A 119 18.08 0.61 10.82
C HIS A 119 18.10 0.42 9.30
N CYS A 120 17.00 -0.08 8.72
CA CYS A 120 16.92 -0.33 7.28
C CYS A 120 16.55 0.93 6.50
N ARG A 121 16.03 1.99 7.13
CA ARG A 121 15.55 3.20 6.41
C ARG A 121 16.62 3.82 5.51
N ARG A 122 17.80 4.12 6.06
CA ARG A 122 18.87 4.75 5.30
C ARG A 122 19.48 3.81 4.24
N PRO A 123 19.81 2.54 4.54
CA PRO A 123 20.21 1.57 3.52
C PRO A 123 19.17 1.39 2.41
N LEU A 124 17.89 1.36 2.76
CA LEU A 124 16.78 1.21 1.81
C LEU A 124 16.65 2.42 0.89
N GLU A 125 16.84 3.64 1.41
CA GLU A 125 16.88 4.85 0.59
C GLU A 125 18.04 4.81 -0.42
N ILE A 126 19.22 4.35 0.00
CA ILE A 126 20.38 4.21 -0.89
C ILE A 126 20.13 3.13 -1.94
N PHE A 127 19.63 1.97 -1.53
CA PHE A 127 19.27 0.87 -2.41
C PHE A 127 18.30 1.33 -3.51
N ARG A 128 17.23 2.04 -3.12
CA ARG A 128 16.26 2.64 -4.05
C ARG A 128 16.88 3.70 -4.97
N ALA A 129 17.81 4.51 -4.48
CA ALA A 129 18.49 5.51 -5.29
C ALA A 129 19.39 4.88 -6.38
N MET A 130 19.90 3.66 -6.12
CA MET A 130 20.74 2.93 -7.07
C MET A 130 19.96 2.10 -8.08
N GLU A 131 18.66 1.89 -7.89
CA GLU A 131 17.82 1.01 -8.72
C GLU A 131 17.93 1.32 -10.22
N GLN A 132 17.81 2.59 -10.61
CA GLN A 132 17.91 2.96 -12.02
C GLN A 132 19.29 2.66 -12.59
N GLN A 133 20.35 2.99 -11.86
CA GLN A 133 21.73 2.75 -12.29
C GLN A 133 22.02 1.25 -12.43
N LEU A 134 21.53 0.44 -11.48
CA LEU A 134 21.64 -1.01 -11.51
C LEU A 134 20.87 -1.59 -12.70
N ASN A 135 19.66 -1.11 -12.96
CA ASN A 135 18.87 -1.58 -14.08
C ASN A 135 19.48 -1.21 -15.44
N ASP A 136 20.09 -0.03 -15.57
CA ASP A 136 20.78 0.42 -16.78
C ASP A 136 22.00 -0.47 -17.11
N VAL A 137 22.63 -1.06 -16.10
CA VAL A 137 23.70 -2.06 -16.28
C VAL A 137 23.19 -3.51 -16.30
N GLY A 138 21.88 -3.71 -16.38
CA GLY A 138 21.27 -5.02 -16.48
C GLY A 138 21.12 -5.78 -15.17
N ILE A 139 21.22 -5.14 -14.01
CA ILE A 139 20.95 -5.75 -12.70
C ILE A 139 19.51 -5.45 -12.28
N GLY A 140 18.75 -6.48 -11.94
CA GLY A 140 17.40 -6.33 -11.40
C GLY A 140 17.44 -6.02 -9.92
N THR A 141 16.45 -5.29 -9.41
CA THR A 141 16.31 -5.00 -7.98
C THR A 141 14.92 -5.35 -7.52
N ALA A 142 14.79 -5.85 -6.29
CA ALA A 142 13.50 -6.02 -5.64
C ALA A 142 13.64 -5.93 -4.11
N GLU A 143 12.57 -5.54 -3.44
CA GLU A 143 12.47 -5.48 -1.99
C GLU A 143 11.55 -6.60 -1.50
N PHE A 144 11.82 -7.22 -0.36
CA PHE A 144 10.91 -8.20 0.24
C PHE A 144 10.87 -8.06 1.77
N ASN A 145 9.81 -8.62 2.37
CA ASN A 145 9.67 -8.65 3.82
C ASN A 145 10.30 -9.92 4.39
N ILE A 146 11.27 -9.79 5.30
CA ILE A 146 11.96 -10.93 5.96
C ILE A 146 10.99 -11.73 6.84
N HIS A 147 9.87 -11.16 7.27
CA HIS A 147 8.85 -11.92 8.01
C HIS A 147 7.96 -12.79 7.11
N GLU A 148 8.12 -12.72 5.79
CA GLU A 148 7.51 -13.69 4.89
C GLU A 148 8.33 -14.99 4.93
N GLU A 149 7.94 -15.90 5.82
CA GLU A 149 8.66 -17.14 6.11
C GLU A 149 8.94 -17.96 4.84
N ARG A 150 7.92 -18.12 3.98
CA ARG A 150 8.07 -18.92 2.75
C ARG A 150 9.15 -18.36 1.83
N LEU A 151 9.11 -17.07 1.50
CA LEU A 151 10.11 -16.44 0.66
C LEU A 151 11.50 -16.43 1.33
N SER A 152 11.54 -16.20 2.64
CA SER A 152 12.81 -16.18 3.38
C SER A 152 13.49 -17.54 3.42
N ASN A 153 12.71 -18.63 3.53
CA ASN A 153 13.21 -20.01 3.43
C ASN A 153 13.69 -20.34 2.02
N GLU A 154 12.94 -19.95 0.97
CA GLU A 154 13.36 -20.11 -0.44
C GLU A 154 14.67 -19.38 -0.73
N LEU A 155 14.91 -18.24 -0.08
CA LEU A 155 16.15 -17.46 -0.17
C LEU A 155 17.26 -17.96 0.76
N GLY A 156 16.99 -18.92 1.65
CA GLY A 156 17.96 -19.45 2.62
C GLY A 156 18.42 -18.46 3.68
N ILE A 157 17.55 -17.51 4.06
CA ILE A 157 17.83 -16.44 5.03
C ILE A 157 17.40 -16.84 6.46
N LEU A 158 16.41 -17.73 6.55
CA LEU A 158 15.93 -18.39 7.76
C LEU A 158 16.20 -19.89 7.65
#